data_AF-A0A960UY48-F1
#
_entry.id   AF-A0A960UY48-F1
#
_cell.length_a   1.000
_cell.length_b   1.000
_cell.length_c   1.000
_cell.angle_alpha   90.00
_cell.angle_beta   90.00
_cell.angle_gamma   90.00
#
_symmetry.space_group_name_H-M   'P 1'
#
loop_
_entity.id
_entity.type
_entity.pdbx_description
1 polymer ?
#
loop_
_entity_poly.entity_id
_entity_poly.type
_entity_poly.pdbx_seq_one_letter_code
_entity_poly.pdbx_strand_id
1 'polypeptide(L)'
;MPRAFRPGRDGLPFPIVPRLALLLLSLVFVLHPLESTPSDSMEPMDSNASGQRETTADAATLRHEELDRQLLELRQRLRAFSFSCYGSASKLVGPDSLRVQCAIPSRFSGDGDSTLWNGLLCFTGRNPWACEAVRSSQTSDGRMWRSSRRAKTRNDGDDYPQASFSRDMARGVLLYLLKTRDVELGNRWSEYISSAGALCPDHFDYSCDIRGQSYRRINHVLDTLDATRISFTHTVFPCLWPVYPLSSALHETMMEKRVQENQSFHLHLAAIDLLMDPHMKKPLYDEQTRKAMAQTLFERKPYNLFYQYLAEGPTADLKERILRLAPTRRPPFLSQWVWEREIPDRDLKKFGLTSGPGQDPEKLEKAFKSFVDLESMGWDFVFIIDLVVGQRPDPT
;
A
#
# COMPACT_ATOMS: atom_id res chain seq x y z
N MET A 1 3.54 18.69 -54.49
CA MET A 1 3.27 17.39 -55.16
C MET A 1 3.22 16.29 -54.09
N PRO A 2 2.05 15.67 -53.81
CA PRO A 2 1.96 14.60 -52.83
C PRO A 2 2.21 13.24 -53.51
N ARG A 3 3.05 12.40 -52.89
CA ARG A 3 3.30 11.02 -53.33
C ARG A 3 2.15 10.12 -52.86
N ALA A 4 1.55 9.42 -53.82
CA ALA A 4 0.49 8.44 -53.61
C ALA A 4 1.02 7.19 -52.89
N PHE A 5 0.28 6.76 -51.87
CA PHE A 5 0.49 5.52 -51.13
C PHE A 5 -0.21 4.37 -51.88
N ARG A 6 0.51 3.30 -52.23
CA ARG A 6 -0.07 2.06 -52.79
C ARG A 6 -0.29 1.05 -51.67
N PRO A 7 -1.48 0.43 -51.55
CA PRO A 7 -1.67 -0.69 -50.63
C PRO A 7 -1.22 -1.99 -51.29
N GLY A 8 -0.24 -2.67 -50.69
CA GLY A 8 0.11 -4.04 -51.01
C GLY A 8 -0.92 -5.00 -50.40
N ARG A 9 -1.52 -5.82 -51.25
CA ARG A 9 -2.27 -7.02 -50.86
C ARG A 9 -1.27 -8.13 -50.57
N ASP A 10 -1.17 -8.57 -49.33
CA ASP A 10 -0.68 -9.91 -49.00
C ASP A 10 -1.62 -10.51 -47.95
N GLY A 11 -2.34 -11.55 -48.36
CA GLY A 11 -3.22 -12.33 -47.52
C GLY A 11 -2.42 -13.27 -46.63
N LEU A 12 -2.66 -13.20 -45.33
CA LEU A 12 -2.17 -14.18 -44.36
C LEU A 12 -3.31 -15.15 -43.99
N PRO A 13 -3.01 -16.45 -43.81
CA PRO A 13 -4.01 -17.45 -43.45
C PRO A 13 -4.42 -17.32 -41.97
N PHE A 14 -5.72 -17.48 -41.73
CA PHE A 14 -6.33 -17.53 -40.40
C PHE A 14 -5.71 -18.64 -39.53
N PRO A 15 -5.47 -18.41 -38.22
CA PRO A 15 -5.12 -19.49 -37.32
C PRO A 15 -6.36 -20.29 -36.92
N ILE A 16 -6.16 -21.61 -36.93
CA ILE A 16 -7.09 -22.63 -36.48
C ILE A 16 -7.32 -22.49 -34.97
N VAL A 17 -8.59 -22.43 -34.58
CA VAL A 17 -9.05 -22.43 -33.19
C VAL A 17 -8.71 -23.76 -32.51
N PRO A 18 -8.04 -23.80 -31.34
CA PRO A 18 -7.85 -25.04 -30.61
C PRO A 18 -9.14 -25.41 -29.86
N ARG A 19 -9.57 -26.67 -30.04
CA ARG A 19 -10.66 -27.30 -29.30
C ARG A 19 -10.30 -27.34 -27.82
N LEU A 20 -11.13 -26.70 -26.98
CA LEU A 20 -11.09 -26.84 -25.53
C LEU A 20 -11.34 -28.32 -25.17
N ALA A 21 -10.33 -28.97 -24.59
CA ALA A 21 -10.49 -30.25 -23.91
C ALA A 21 -11.02 -29.98 -22.49
N LEU A 22 -12.20 -30.49 -22.19
CA LEU A 22 -12.82 -30.46 -20.87
C LEU A 22 -12.06 -31.47 -19.98
N LEU A 23 -11.25 -30.98 -19.05
CA LEU A 23 -10.61 -31.79 -18.01
C LEU A 23 -11.58 -31.91 -16.82
N LEU A 24 -12.22 -33.08 -16.70
CA LEU A 24 -12.95 -33.49 -15.50
C LEU A 24 -11.93 -33.92 -14.44
N LEU A 25 -11.79 -33.10 -13.40
CA LEU A 25 -11.01 -33.40 -12.19
C LEU A 25 -11.91 -34.16 -11.20
N SER A 26 -11.70 -35.47 -11.09
CA SER A 26 -12.30 -36.31 -10.07
C SER A 26 -11.54 -36.12 -8.74
N LEU A 27 -12.15 -35.42 -7.78
CA LEU A 27 -11.65 -35.34 -6.40
C LEU A 27 -12.02 -36.63 -5.65
N VAL A 28 -11.00 -37.40 -5.24
CA VAL A 28 -11.14 -38.50 -4.29
C VAL A 28 -10.84 -37.96 -2.90
N PHE A 29 -11.87 -37.86 -2.04
CA PHE A 29 -11.69 -37.58 -0.62
C PHE A 29 -11.36 -38.88 0.13
N VAL A 30 -10.15 -38.96 0.70
CA VAL A 30 -9.79 -39.99 1.67
C VAL A 30 -10.12 -39.45 3.07
N LEU A 31 -11.15 -40.00 3.69
CA LEU A 31 -11.47 -39.75 5.10
C LEU A 31 -10.58 -40.64 5.99
N HIS A 32 -9.86 -40.03 6.93
CA HIS A 32 -9.22 -40.73 8.06
C HIS A 32 -10.09 -40.57 9.32
N PRO A 33 -10.26 -41.62 10.14
CA PRO A 33 -10.93 -41.50 11.42
C PRO A 33 -9.98 -40.92 12.48
N LEU A 34 -10.49 -39.95 13.25
CA LEU A 34 -9.86 -39.42 14.47
C LEU A 34 -10.24 -40.32 15.64
N GLU A 35 -9.26 -41.03 16.21
CA GLU A 35 -9.37 -41.64 17.53
C GLU A 35 -9.15 -40.57 18.60
N SER A 36 -10.08 -40.51 19.56
CA SER A 36 -9.98 -39.65 20.74
C SER A 36 -9.86 -40.53 21.98
N THR A 37 -8.86 -40.25 22.81
CA THR A 37 -8.69 -40.82 24.15
C THR A 37 -8.94 -39.70 25.18
N PRO A 38 -9.79 -39.93 26.20
CA PRO A 38 -9.88 -39.04 27.35
C PRO A 38 -8.90 -39.51 28.43
N SER A 39 -8.10 -38.58 28.96
CA SER A 39 -7.35 -38.77 30.20
C SER A 39 -7.76 -37.68 31.18
N ASP A 40 -8.66 -38.06 32.10
CA ASP A 40 -9.01 -37.30 33.28
C ASP A 40 -7.91 -37.43 34.33
N SER A 41 -7.28 -36.32 34.68
CA SER A 41 -6.59 -36.16 35.96
C SER A 41 -6.94 -34.78 36.53
N MET A 42 -7.83 -34.78 37.52
CA MET A 42 -8.14 -33.60 38.33
C MET A 42 -7.02 -33.39 39.34
N GLU A 43 -6.22 -32.34 39.15
CA GLU A 43 -5.38 -31.80 40.20
C GLU A 43 -6.15 -30.76 41.04
N PRO A 44 -5.86 -30.65 42.35
CA PRO A 44 -6.53 -29.72 43.26
C PRO A 44 -6.17 -28.26 42.95
N MET A 45 -7.20 -27.42 42.81
CA MET A 45 -7.07 -25.98 42.61
C MET A 45 -6.62 -25.29 43.91
N ASP A 46 -5.38 -24.79 43.92
CA ASP A 46 -4.90 -23.82 44.90
C ASP A 46 -5.52 -22.44 44.66
N SER A 47 -6.22 -21.92 45.67
CA SER A 47 -7.07 -20.73 45.61
C SER A 47 -6.37 -19.39 45.88
N ASN A 48 -5.04 -19.29 45.73
CA ASN A 48 -4.25 -18.11 46.12
C ASN A 48 -3.70 -17.23 44.96
N ALA A 49 -4.17 -17.38 43.72
CA ALA A 49 -3.59 -16.70 42.55
C ALA A 49 -4.21 -15.32 42.18
N SER A 50 -5.15 -14.78 42.96
CA SER A 50 -5.87 -13.55 42.56
C SER A 50 -5.06 -12.24 42.69
N GLY A 51 -4.06 -12.19 43.57
CA GLY A 51 -3.31 -10.95 43.84
C GLY A 51 -2.17 -10.61 42.87
N GLN A 52 -1.67 -11.57 42.07
CA GLN A 52 -0.51 -11.33 41.19
C GLN A 52 -0.89 -10.86 39.78
N ARG A 53 -2.08 -11.20 39.27
CA ARG A 53 -2.48 -10.88 37.89
C ARG A 53 -2.77 -9.40 37.65
N GLU A 54 -3.23 -8.68 38.66
CA GLU A 54 -3.57 -7.25 38.54
C GLU A 54 -2.30 -6.40 38.27
N THR A 55 -1.17 -6.78 38.88
CA THR A 55 0.09 -6.03 38.76
C THR A 55 0.74 -6.06 37.37
N THR A 56 0.55 -7.13 36.59
CA THR A 56 1.22 -7.30 35.29
C THR A 56 0.49 -6.59 34.15
N ALA A 57 -0.85 -6.58 34.18
CA ALA A 57 -1.67 -5.87 33.20
C ALA A 57 -1.47 -4.35 33.30
N ASP A 58 -1.36 -3.83 34.53
CA ASP A 58 -1.07 -2.43 34.78
C ASP A 58 0.31 -2.04 34.26
N ALA A 59 1.34 -2.87 34.50
CA ALA A 59 2.69 -2.63 34.02
C ALA A 59 2.78 -2.59 32.48
N ALA A 60 2.07 -3.49 31.78
CA ALA A 60 2.03 -3.51 30.32
C ALA A 60 1.34 -2.26 29.76
N THR A 61 0.25 -1.82 30.38
CA THR A 61 -0.49 -0.61 30.01
C THR A 61 0.37 0.64 30.18
N LEU A 62 1.01 0.80 31.35
CA LEU A 62 1.92 1.90 31.64
C LEU A 62 3.10 1.95 30.65
N ARG A 63 3.66 0.78 30.28
CA ARG A 63 4.72 0.71 29.25
C ARG A 63 4.23 1.25 27.90
N HIS A 64 3.03 0.88 27.47
CA HIS A 64 2.49 1.39 26.20
C HIS A 64 2.22 2.89 26.22
N GLU A 65 1.75 3.44 27.34
CA GLU A 65 1.51 4.89 27.49
C GLU A 65 2.81 5.69 27.42
N GLU A 66 3.86 5.20 28.09
CA GLU A 66 5.18 5.82 28.05
C GLU A 66 5.77 5.77 26.63
N LEU A 67 5.64 4.64 25.93
CA LEU A 67 6.06 4.53 24.54
C LEU A 67 5.26 5.47 23.61
N ASP A 68 3.95 5.60 23.82
CA ASP A 68 3.11 6.54 23.06
C ASP A 68 3.58 7.99 23.24
N ARG A 69 3.95 8.39 24.45
CA ARG A 69 4.51 9.72 24.74
C ARG A 69 5.81 9.96 23.97
N GLN A 70 6.75 9.02 24.04
CA GLN A 70 8.03 9.12 23.32
C GLN A 70 7.84 9.18 21.81
N LEU A 71 6.90 8.39 21.27
CA LEU A 71 6.57 8.40 19.84
C LEU A 71 5.96 9.73 19.39
N LEU A 72 5.13 10.36 20.22
CA LEU A 72 4.59 11.69 19.93
C LEU A 72 5.68 12.77 19.88
N GLU A 73 6.67 12.71 20.77
CA GLU A 73 7.84 13.59 20.74
C GLU A 73 8.71 13.35 19.50
N LEU A 74 8.94 12.09 19.15
CA LEU A 74 9.63 11.72 17.91
C LEU A 74 8.89 12.25 16.67
N ARG A 75 7.56 12.07 16.62
CA ARG A 75 6.71 12.54 15.53
C ARG A 75 6.84 14.04 15.29
N GLN A 76 6.89 14.85 16.35
CA GLN A 76 7.08 16.30 16.24
C GLN A 76 8.44 16.64 15.62
N ARG A 77 9.51 15.94 16.01
CA ARG A 77 10.85 16.11 15.43
C ARG A 77 10.90 15.73 13.96
N LEU A 78 10.31 14.59 13.59
CA LEU A 78 10.25 14.13 12.20
C LEU A 78 9.53 15.15 11.31
N ARG A 79 8.37 15.65 11.76
CA ARG A 79 7.60 16.68 11.05
C ARG A 79 8.40 17.95 10.74
N ALA A 80 9.37 18.32 11.58
CA ALA A 80 10.19 19.52 11.36
C ALA A 80 11.07 19.42 10.10
N PHE A 81 11.40 18.21 9.65
CA PHE A 81 12.19 18.02 8.43
C PHE A 81 11.46 17.27 7.31
N SER A 82 10.31 16.65 7.56
CA SER A 82 9.45 16.11 6.51
C SER A 82 9.08 17.19 5.50
N PHE A 83 9.16 16.87 4.22
CA PHE A 83 8.94 17.85 3.15
C PHE A 83 7.53 17.76 2.57
N SER A 84 6.85 18.90 2.49
CA SER A 84 5.59 19.05 1.77
C SER A 84 5.72 20.14 0.71
N CYS A 85 5.15 19.89 -0.46
CA CYS A 85 5.15 20.83 -1.57
C CYS A 85 3.71 21.06 -2.05
N TYR A 86 3.27 22.32 -2.11
CA TYR A 86 1.87 22.70 -2.40
C TYR A 86 0.83 21.89 -1.59
N GLY A 87 1.13 21.68 -0.31
CA GLY A 87 0.27 20.91 0.60
C GLY A 87 0.30 19.39 0.38
N SER A 88 1.20 18.87 -0.47
CA SER A 88 1.34 17.43 -0.71
C SER A 88 2.61 16.86 -0.10
N ALA A 89 2.56 15.66 0.46
CA ALA A 89 3.75 14.88 0.79
C ALA A 89 4.52 14.59 -0.51
N SER A 90 5.74 15.09 -0.62
CA SER A 90 6.52 15.04 -1.86
C SER A 90 7.93 14.51 -1.60
N LYS A 91 8.45 13.73 -2.54
CA LYS A 91 9.83 13.22 -2.56
C LYS A 91 10.75 14.39 -2.95
N LEU A 92 11.85 14.61 -2.24
CA LEU A 92 12.94 15.50 -2.69
C LEU A 92 14.11 14.66 -3.16
N VAL A 93 14.54 14.84 -4.41
CA VAL A 93 15.78 14.24 -4.91
C VAL A 93 16.81 15.33 -5.09
N GLY A 94 17.72 15.45 -4.12
CA GLY A 94 18.86 16.37 -4.17
C GLY A 94 19.09 17.15 -2.87
N PRO A 95 20.24 17.85 -2.77
CA PRO A 95 20.56 18.72 -1.64
C PRO A 95 19.58 19.90 -1.51
N ASP A 96 19.57 20.54 -0.34
CA ASP A 96 18.59 21.57 0.10
C ASP A 96 18.34 22.74 -0.88
N SER A 97 19.19 22.96 -1.89
CA SER A 97 19.01 23.99 -2.91
C SER A 97 17.71 23.87 -3.74
N LEU A 98 17.05 22.71 -3.73
CA LEU A 98 15.76 22.50 -4.41
C LEU A 98 14.53 22.88 -3.57
N ARG A 99 14.68 23.25 -2.29
CA ARG A 99 13.55 23.64 -1.42
C ARG A 99 12.91 24.97 -1.82
N VAL A 100 13.68 25.90 -2.38
CA VAL A 100 13.27 27.31 -2.49
C VAL A 100 12.10 27.54 -3.45
N GLN A 101 11.81 26.59 -4.34
CA GLN A 101 10.76 26.79 -5.35
C GLN A 101 9.81 25.62 -5.56
N CYS A 102 9.86 24.57 -4.74
CA CYS A 102 9.12 23.35 -5.07
C CYS A 102 9.46 22.91 -6.52
N ALA A 103 10.71 23.17 -6.95
CA ALA A 103 11.09 23.19 -8.35
C ALA A 103 10.89 21.79 -8.94
N ILE A 104 10.26 21.76 -10.12
CA ILE A 104 9.74 20.57 -10.81
C ILE A 104 10.79 19.46 -10.84
N PRO A 105 10.57 18.35 -10.11
CA PRO A 105 11.55 17.28 -10.15
C PRO A 105 11.20 16.25 -11.23
N SER A 106 12.24 15.60 -11.75
CA SER A 106 12.22 14.46 -12.69
C SER A 106 11.27 13.30 -12.31
N ARG A 107 11.12 12.31 -13.20
CA ARG A 107 10.30 11.08 -13.07
C ARG A 107 10.30 10.37 -11.70
N PHE A 108 11.37 10.47 -10.93
CA PHE A 108 11.49 9.79 -9.63
C PHE A 108 11.52 10.72 -8.43
N SER A 109 11.09 11.96 -8.62
CA SER A 109 11.23 13.03 -7.65
C SER A 109 9.99 13.91 -7.62
N GLY A 110 9.80 14.68 -6.55
CA GLY A 110 8.74 15.66 -6.42
C GLY A 110 7.41 15.06 -6.01
N ASP A 111 6.36 15.51 -6.68
CA ASP A 111 4.98 15.20 -6.35
C ASP A 111 4.43 14.00 -7.12
N GLY A 112 5.35 13.14 -7.61
CA GLY A 112 5.03 11.99 -8.43
C GLY A 112 3.96 11.10 -7.82
N ASP A 113 4.14 10.55 -6.62
CA ASP A 113 3.10 9.69 -6.02
C ASP A 113 2.43 10.38 -4.83
N SER A 114 2.34 11.72 -4.88
CA SER A 114 1.82 12.50 -3.76
C SER A 114 0.41 12.10 -3.34
N THR A 115 -0.49 11.81 -4.28
CA THR A 115 -1.84 11.34 -3.95
C THR A 115 -1.84 10.02 -3.19
N LEU A 116 -0.91 9.09 -3.49
CA LEU A 116 -0.74 7.85 -2.71
C LEU A 116 -0.36 8.16 -1.26
N TRP A 117 0.70 8.95 -1.08
CA TRP A 117 1.26 9.28 0.22
C TRP A 117 0.32 10.12 1.08
N ASN A 118 -0.35 11.09 0.46
CA ASN A 118 -1.38 11.90 1.12
C ASN A 118 -2.56 11.02 1.57
N GLY A 119 -2.96 10.04 0.76
CA GLY A 119 -4.00 9.07 1.12
C GLY A 119 -3.64 8.26 2.37
N LEU A 120 -2.40 7.75 2.45
CA LEU A 120 -1.89 7.03 3.62
C LEU A 120 -1.88 7.92 4.88
N LEU A 121 -1.34 9.14 4.77
CA LEU A 121 -1.30 10.08 5.90
C LEU A 121 -2.71 10.50 6.33
N CYS A 122 -3.62 10.73 5.38
CA CYS A 122 -5.02 11.03 5.64
C CYS A 122 -5.69 9.89 6.41
N PHE A 123 -5.47 8.65 5.97
CA PHE A 123 -6.10 7.45 6.53
C PHE A 123 -5.89 7.31 8.04
N THR A 124 -4.71 7.67 8.54
CA THR A 124 -4.41 7.66 9.97
C THR A 124 -5.29 8.61 10.80
N GLY A 125 -5.91 9.63 10.19
CA GLY A 125 -6.77 10.61 10.85
C GLY A 125 -6.03 11.72 11.60
N ARG A 126 -4.70 11.74 11.60
CA ARG A 126 -3.88 12.74 12.33
C ARG A 126 -3.25 13.81 11.42
N ASN A 127 -3.58 13.80 10.13
CA ASN A 127 -3.03 14.69 9.10
C ASN A 127 -4.15 15.27 8.21
N PRO A 128 -4.98 16.21 8.72
CA PRO A 128 -6.11 16.75 7.97
C PRO A 128 -5.69 17.44 6.65
N TRP A 129 -4.52 18.07 6.63
CA TRP A 129 -3.93 18.66 5.43
C TRP A 129 -3.72 17.63 4.30
N ALA A 130 -3.41 16.37 4.64
CA ALA A 130 -3.18 15.31 3.67
C ALA A 130 -4.50 14.86 3.03
N CYS A 131 -5.59 14.85 3.80
CA CYS A 131 -6.92 14.62 3.26
C CYS A 131 -7.32 15.72 2.27
N GLU A 132 -7.09 16.98 2.63
CA GLU A 132 -7.35 18.11 1.75
C GLU A 132 -6.50 18.04 0.47
N ALA A 133 -5.25 17.58 0.58
CA ALA A 133 -4.38 17.40 -0.58
C ALA A 133 -4.91 16.33 -1.55
N VAL A 134 -5.46 15.21 -1.06
CA VAL A 134 -6.12 14.22 -1.93
C VAL A 134 -7.37 14.81 -2.58
N ARG A 135 -8.23 15.49 -1.81
CA ARG A 135 -9.44 16.13 -2.32
C ARG A 135 -9.11 17.15 -3.42
N SER A 136 -8.13 18.02 -3.16
CA SER A 136 -7.62 19.02 -4.09
C SER A 136 -6.89 18.44 -5.32
N SER A 137 -6.62 17.13 -5.36
CA SER A 137 -6.13 16.44 -6.56
C SER A 137 -7.24 16.08 -7.55
N GLN A 138 -8.53 16.25 -7.20
CA GLN A 138 -9.64 16.03 -8.14
C GLN A 138 -9.96 17.32 -8.92
N THR A 139 -10.02 17.26 -10.25
CA THR A 139 -10.54 18.35 -11.08
C THR A 139 -12.07 18.28 -11.22
N SER A 140 -12.68 19.36 -11.72
CA SER A 140 -14.14 19.48 -11.82
C SER A 140 -14.81 18.43 -12.71
N ASP A 141 -14.05 17.80 -13.61
CA ASP A 141 -14.48 16.68 -14.47
C ASP A 141 -14.42 15.31 -13.76
N GLY A 142 -14.05 15.27 -12.48
CA GLY A 142 -13.93 14.04 -11.69
C GLY A 142 -12.58 13.33 -11.81
N ARG A 143 -11.69 13.79 -12.70
CA ARG A 143 -10.35 13.22 -12.88
C ARG A 143 -9.51 13.42 -11.63
N MET A 144 -8.81 12.36 -11.23
CA MET A 144 -7.79 12.43 -10.18
C MET A 144 -6.41 12.67 -10.77
N TRP A 145 -5.62 13.51 -10.11
CA TRP A 145 -4.25 13.82 -10.47
C TRP A 145 -3.26 13.25 -9.46
N ARG A 146 -2.01 13.09 -9.90
CA ARG A 146 -0.91 12.60 -9.06
C ARG A 146 -0.63 13.46 -7.83
N SER A 147 -0.99 14.73 -7.91
CA SER A 147 -0.88 15.73 -6.85
C SER A 147 -1.86 16.87 -7.09
N SER A 148 -2.17 17.61 -6.03
CA SER A 148 -2.99 18.82 -6.09
C SER A 148 -2.34 19.94 -6.91
N ARG A 149 -1.00 19.96 -7.00
CA ARG A 149 -0.25 20.90 -7.83
C ARG A 149 -0.46 20.61 -9.31
N ARG A 150 -0.32 19.35 -9.73
CA ARG A 150 -0.50 18.93 -11.13
C ARG A 150 -1.93 19.13 -11.63
N ALA A 151 -2.92 19.02 -10.74
CA ALA A 151 -4.30 19.40 -11.05
C ALA A 151 -4.48 20.89 -11.42
N LYS A 152 -3.58 21.76 -10.94
CA LYS A 152 -3.67 23.23 -11.11
C LYS A 152 -2.75 23.79 -12.20
N THR A 153 -1.67 23.08 -12.53
CA THR A 153 -0.66 23.54 -13.49
C THR A 153 -0.92 22.98 -14.88
N ARG A 154 -1.29 23.85 -15.83
CA ARG A 154 -1.58 23.49 -17.23
C ARG A 154 -0.39 22.91 -18.00
N ASN A 155 0.85 23.20 -17.58
CA ASN A 155 2.06 22.97 -18.38
C ASN A 155 2.95 21.79 -17.92
N ASP A 156 2.57 21.08 -16.87
CA ASP A 156 3.41 20.00 -16.32
C ASP A 156 3.25 18.65 -17.06
N GLY A 157 2.28 18.56 -17.97
CA GLY A 157 1.99 17.36 -18.77
C GLY A 157 2.71 17.31 -20.12
N ASP A 158 3.06 18.48 -20.69
CA ASP A 158 3.67 18.55 -22.02
C ASP A 158 5.20 18.39 -21.98
N ASP A 159 5.86 18.87 -20.92
CA ASP A 159 7.32 18.78 -20.77
C ASP A 159 7.81 17.43 -20.19
N TYR A 160 6.90 16.61 -19.65
CA TYR A 160 7.23 15.28 -19.12
C TYR A 160 6.16 14.26 -19.50
N PRO A 161 6.49 13.20 -20.26
CA PRO A 161 5.55 12.18 -20.73
C PRO A 161 5.18 11.18 -19.61
N GLN A 162 4.79 11.70 -18.44
CA GLN A 162 4.31 10.90 -17.32
C GLN A 162 2.79 10.93 -17.32
N ALA A 163 2.19 9.75 -17.13
CA ALA A 163 0.78 9.64 -16.86
C ALA A 163 0.34 10.62 -15.75
N SER A 164 -0.79 11.29 -15.91
CA SER A 164 -1.34 12.18 -14.87
C SER A 164 -1.91 11.44 -13.66
N PHE A 165 -2.05 10.13 -13.74
CA PHE A 165 -2.49 9.28 -12.66
C PHE A 165 -1.99 7.84 -12.84
N SER A 166 -2.22 6.97 -11.87
CA SER A 166 -1.81 5.55 -11.95
C SER A 166 -2.59 4.72 -10.95
N ARG A 167 -2.53 3.39 -11.11
CA ARG A 167 -3.09 2.44 -10.15
C ARG A 167 -2.51 2.55 -8.73
N ASP A 168 -1.30 3.08 -8.59
CA ASP A 168 -0.66 3.19 -7.28
C ASP A 168 -1.28 4.37 -6.52
N MET A 169 -1.42 5.52 -7.18
CA MET A 169 -2.09 6.69 -6.61
C MET A 169 -3.59 6.48 -6.40
N ALA A 170 -4.23 5.61 -7.21
CA ALA A 170 -5.61 5.20 -6.95
C ALA A 170 -5.78 4.63 -5.53
N ARG A 171 -4.79 3.91 -4.98
CA ARG A 171 -4.86 3.42 -3.59
C ARG A 171 -4.89 4.55 -2.56
N GLY A 172 -4.23 5.67 -2.83
CA GLY A 172 -4.32 6.87 -2.00
C GLY A 172 -5.74 7.44 -1.96
N VAL A 173 -6.42 7.45 -3.10
CA VAL A 173 -7.83 7.87 -3.20
C VAL A 173 -8.73 6.90 -2.45
N LEU A 174 -8.51 5.59 -2.59
CA LEU A 174 -9.29 4.58 -1.86
C LEU A 174 -9.15 4.70 -0.34
N LEU A 175 -7.92 4.88 0.16
CA LEU A 175 -7.66 5.17 1.57
C LEU A 175 -8.36 6.44 2.03
N TYR A 176 -8.26 7.52 1.26
CA TYR A 176 -8.97 8.77 1.55
C TYR A 176 -10.49 8.55 1.65
N LEU A 177 -11.09 7.85 0.69
CA LEU A 177 -12.52 7.57 0.65
C LEU A 177 -12.96 6.72 1.85
N LEU A 178 -12.24 5.64 2.16
CA LEU A 178 -12.51 4.80 3.34
C LEU A 178 -12.46 5.60 4.64
N LYS A 179 -11.53 6.56 4.73
CA LYS A 179 -11.36 7.39 5.93
C LYS A 179 -12.41 8.50 6.06
N THR A 180 -12.66 9.22 4.98
CA THR A 180 -13.44 10.48 5.01
C THR A 180 -14.90 10.27 4.70
N ARG A 181 -15.26 9.13 4.11
CA ARG A 181 -16.61 8.84 3.61
C ARG A 181 -17.10 9.87 2.58
N ASP A 182 -16.20 10.47 1.79
CA ASP A 182 -16.54 11.48 0.78
C ASP A 182 -17.24 10.85 -0.46
N VAL A 183 -18.56 10.69 -0.35
CA VAL A 183 -19.40 10.10 -1.41
C VAL A 183 -19.39 10.94 -2.68
N GLU A 184 -19.37 12.27 -2.57
CA GLU A 184 -19.38 13.17 -3.72
C GLU A 184 -18.12 12.99 -4.58
N LEU A 185 -16.94 12.99 -3.96
CA LEU A 185 -15.68 12.74 -4.66
C LEU A 185 -15.69 11.34 -5.31
N GLY A 186 -16.18 10.34 -4.58
CA GLY A 186 -16.32 8.96 -5.06
C GLY A 186 -17.19 8.85 -6.31
N ASN A 187 -18.36 9.50 -6.31
CA ASN A 187 -19.28 9.52 -7.45
C ASN A 187 -18.65 10.18 -8.68
N ARG A 188 -18.09 11.39 -8.53
CA ARG A 188 -17.43 12.08 -9.66
C ARG A 188 -16.27 11.28 -10.24
N TRP A 189 -15.47 10.65 -9.38
CA TRP A 189 -14.33 9.86 -9.84
C TRP A 189 -14.78 8.60 -10.58
N SER A 190 -15.81 7.93 -10.07
CA SER A 190 -16.42 6.76 -10.68
C SER A 190 -17.03 7.09 -12.05
N GLU A 191 -17.79 8.19 -12.15
CA GLU A 191 -18.35 8.70 -13.40
C GLU A 191 -17.25 9.02 -14.42
N TYR A 192 -16.19 9.72 -13.99
CA TYR A 192 -15.03 10.00 -14.83
C TYR A 192 -14.41 8.71 -15.38
N ILE A 193 -14.14 7.73 -14.51
CA ILE A 193 -13.55 6.45 -14.91
C ILE A 193 -14.47 5.71 -15.89
N SER A 194 -15.77 5.67 -15.61
CA SER A 194 -16.77 5.03 -16.48
C SER A 194 -16.82 5.66 -17.86
N SER A 195 -16.70 6.99 -17.94
CA SER A 195 -16.71 7.71 -19.21
C SER A 195 -15.39 7.60 -19.96
N ALA A 196 -14.26 7.73 -19.28
CA ALA A 196 -12.92 7.73 -19.89
C ALA A 196 -12.44 6.31 -20.22
N GLY A 197 -12.89 5.33 -19.45
CA GLY A 197 -12.47 3.93 -19.54
C GLY A 197 -11.10 3.62 -18.96
N ALA A 198 -10.47 4.59 -18.31
CA ALA A 198 -9.15 4.50 -17.71
C ALA A 198 -9.04 5.45 -16.52
N LEU A 199 -7.97 5.30 -15.73
CA LEU A 199 -7.67 6.20 -14.62
C LEU A 199 -7.18 7.58 -15.08
N CYS A 200 -6.66 7.67 -16.31
CA CYS A 200 -6.18 8.89 -16.93
C CYS A 200 -6.25 8.77 -18.46
N PRO A 201 -6.28 9.90 -19.21
CA PRO A 201 -6.34 9.87 -20.66
C PRO A 201 -4.95 9.90 -21.33
N ASP A 202 -3.89 10.18 -20.58
CA ASP A 202 -2.63 10.73 -21.09
C ASP A 202 -1.42 9.82 -20.85
N HIS A 203 -1.48 8.56 -21.30
CA HIS A 203 -0.32 7.67 -21.18
C HIS A 203 -0.14 6.67 -22.32
N PHE A 204 1.14 6.36 -22.59
CA PHE A 204 1.58 5.29 -23.48
C PHE A 204 2.05 4.03 -22.72
N ASP A 205 2.25 4.13 -21.40
CA ASP A 205 2.52 2.95 -20.57
C ASP A 205 1.21 2.32 -20.10
N TYR A 206 1.24 1.20 -19.39
CA TYR A 206 0.04 0.54 -18.88
C TYR A 206 -0.30 0.98 -17.45
N SER A 207 0.05 2.20 -17.01
CA SER A 207 -0.07 2.61 -15.62
C SER A 207 -1.48 3.10 -15.21
N CYS A 208 -2.25 3.66 -16.14
CA CYS A 208 -3.64 4.11 -16.00
C CYS A 208 -4.68 3.06 -16.38
N ASP A 209 -4.25 1.96 -17.01
CA ASP A 209 -5.12 0.84 -17.30
C ASP A 209 -5.76 0.28 -16.02
N ILE A 210 -7.08 0.16 -16.05
CA ILE A 210 -7.83 -0.46 -14.98
C ILE A 210 -7.79 -1.97 -15.19
N ARG A 211 -6.97 -2.63 -14.38
CA ARG A 211 -6.93 -4.09 -14.33
C ARG A 211 -8.11 -4.60 -13.50
N GLY A 212 -8.54 -5.84 -13.75
CA GLY A 212 -9.66 -6.46 -13.02
C GLY A 212 -9.52 -6.37 -11.49
N GLN A 213 -8.27 -6.51 -10.99
CA GLN A 213 -7.94 -6.35 -9.57
C GLN A 213 -8.24 -4.93 -9.04
N SER A 214 -7.81 -3.91 -9.77
CA SER A 214 -8.06 -2.51 -9.42
C SER A 214 -9.54 -2.17 -9.52
N TYR A 215 -10.23 -2.64 -10.56
CA TYR A 215 -11.67 -2.43 -10.71
C TYR A 215 -12.47 -3.03 -9.56
N ARG A 216 -12.23 -4.30 -9.22
CA ARG A 216 -12.90 -4.97 -8.08
C ARG A 216 -12.69 -4.18 -6.80
N ARG A 217 -11.45 -3.77 -6.53
CA ARG A 217 -11.12 -3.02 -5.32
C ARG A 217 -11.78 -1.64 -5.27
N ILE A 218 -11.74 -0.88 -6.36
CA ILE A 218 -12.38 0.44 -6.41
C ILE A 218 -13.88 0.29 -6.15
N ASN A 219 -14.55 -0.66 -6.81
CA ASN A 219 -15.98 -0.88 -6.61
C ASN A 219 -16.32 -1.38 -5.20
N HIS A 220 -15.50 -2.23 -4.55
CA HIS A 220 -15.71 -2.62 -3.15
C HIS A 220 -15.61 -1.42 -2.19
N VAL A 221 -14.69 -0.49 -2.43
CA VAL A 221 -14.58 0.74 -1.65
C VAL A 221 -15.77 1.65 -1.91
N LEU A 222 -16.17 1.85 -3.17
CA LEU A 222 -17.37 2.63 -3.52
C LEU A 222 -18.64 2.04 -2.90
N ASP A 223 -18.79 0.71 -2.91
CA ASP A 223 -19.88 -0.01 -2.23
C ASP A 223 -19.89 0.20 -0.72
N THR A 224 -18.72 0.33 -0.11
CA THR A 224 -18.59 0.61 1.33
C THR A 224 -19.14 1.99 1.70
N LEU A 225 -19.21 2.89 0.73
CA LEU A 225 -19.62 4.29 0.85
C LEU A 225 -21.04 4.53 0.32
N ASP A 226 -21.68 3.49 -0.22
CA ASP A 226 -22.92 3.59 -0.99
C ASP A 226 -22.79 4.60 -2.17
N ALA A 227 -21.59 4.69 -2.77
CA ALA A 227 -21.28 5.51 -3.94
C ALA A 227 -21.55 4.76 -5.26
N THR A 228 -21.72 5.50 -6.35
CA THR A 228 -21.94 4.95 -7.70
C THR A 228 -20.75 4.10 -8.13
N ARG A 229 -21.01 2.84 -8.50
CA ARG A 229 -19.98 1.94 -9.05
C ARG A 229 -19.50 2.40 -10.42
N ILE A 230 -18.28 2.03 -10.75
CA ILE A 230 -17.78 2.13 -12.12
C ILE A 230 -18.59 1.16 -12.97
N SER A 231 -19.31 1.71 -13.95
CA SER A 231 -19.90 0.98 -15.07
C SER A 231 -18.93 0.92 -16.25
N PHE A 232 -18.86 -0.23 -16.91
CA PHE A 232 -18.06 -0.45 -18.13
C PHE A 232 -18.92 -0.66 -19.37
N THR A 233 -20.16 -0.18 -19.37
CA THR A 233 -21.07 -0.27 -20.53
C THR A 233 -20.50 0.35 -21.82
N HIS A 234 -19.46 1.19 -21.73
CA HIS A 234 -18.87 1.92 -22.86
C HIS A 234 -17.38 1.68 -23.10
N THR A 235 -16.73 0.81 -22.33
CA THR A 235 -15.30 0.48 -22.51
C THR A 235 -15.08 -0.76 -23.36
N VAL A 236 -14.06 -0.70 -24.20
CA VAL A 236 -13.67 -1.64 -25.29
C VAL A 236 -13.27 -3.06 -24.83
N PHE A 237 -13.63 -3.49 -23.62
CA PHE A 237 -13.48 -4.88 -23.16
C PHE A 237 -14.73 -5.80 -23.21
N PRO A 238 -15.74 -5.64 -24.11
CA PRO A 238 -16.87 -6.57 -24.18
C PRO A 238 -16.47 -8.04 -24.41
N CYS A 239 -15.28 -8.30 -24.96
CA CYS A 239 -14.86 -9.66 -25.31
C CYS A 239 -14.36 -10.52 -24.14
N LEU A 240 -14.10 -9.94 -22.95
CA LEU A 240 -13.61 -10.69 -21.77
C LEU A 240 -14.61 -10.71 -20.59
N TRP A 241 -15.82 -10.20 -20.77
CA TRP A 241 -16.84 -10.15 -19.72
C TRP A 241 -17.24 -11.54 -19.15
N PRO A 242 -17.37 -12.62 -19.94
CA PRO A 242 -17.75 -13.94 -19.40
C PRO A 242 -16.68 -14.61 -18.53
N VAL A 243 -15.42 -14.17 -18.63
CA VAL A 243 -14.29 -14.76 -17.88
C VAL A 243 -13.99 -14.02 -16.57
N TYR A 244 -14.74 -12.96 -16.26
CA TYR A 244 -14.53 -12.15 -15.06
C TYR A 244 -14.61 -12.95 -13.74
N PRO A 245 -15.58 -13.86 -13.52
CA PRO A 245 -15.65 -14.67 -12.31
C PRO A 245 -14.44 -15.62 -12.13
N LEU A 246 -13.93 -16.18 -13.23
CA LEU A 246 -12.70 -16.98 -13.23
C LEU A 246 -11.46 -16.13 -12.94
N SER A 247 -11.42 -14.90 -13.45
CA SER A 247 -10.33 -13.95 -13.17
C SER A 247 -10.29 -13.48 -11.71
N SER A 248 -11.43 -13.47 -11.00
CA SER A 248 -11.47 -13.13 -9.57
C SER A 248 -10.93 -14.22 -8.67
N ALA A 249 -11.13 -15.51 -8.97
CA ALA A 249 -10.46 -16.60 -8.26
C ALA A 249 -8.94 -16.62 -8.57
N LEU A 250 -8.57 -16.25 -9.80
CA LEU A 250 -7.17 -16.00 -10.16
C LEU A 250 -6.57 -14.76 -9.46
N HIS A 251 -7.39 -13.89 -8.85
CA HIS A 251 -6.90 -12.68 -8.18
C HIS A 251 -6.32 -12.96 -6.80
N GLU A 252 -7.03 -13.73 -5.97
CA GLU A 252 -6.56 -14.19 -4.66
C GLU A 252 -5.22 -14.92 -4.85
N THR A 253 -5.20 -15.86 -5.79
CA THR A 253 -3.96 -16.57 -6.14
C THR A 253 -2.88 -15.64 -6.70
N MET A 254 -3.19 -14.59 -7.48
CA MET A 254 -2.16 -13.66 -7.97
C MET A 254 -1.56 -12.77 -6.88
N MET A 255 -2.34 -12.32 -5.90
CA MET A 255 -1.78 -11.50 -4.81
C MET A 255 -0.97 -12.36 -3.85
N GLU A 256 -1.50 -13.53 -3.45
CA GLU A 256 -0.74 -14.53 -2.69
C GLU A 256 0.54 -14.92 -3.43
N LYS A 257 0.43 -15.24 -4.73
CA LYS A 257 1.58 -15.56 -5.59
C LYS A 257 2.57 -14.41 -5.68
N ARG A 258 2.15 -13.15 -5.82
CA ARG A 258 3.09 -12.00 -5.80
C ARG A 258 3.76 -11.83 -4.46
N VAL A 259 2.98 -11.96 -3.38
CA VAL A 259 3.49 -11.97 -2.01
C VAL A 259 4.45 -13.12 -1.83
N GLN A 260 4.29 -14.26 -2.52
CA GLN A 260 5.17 -15.44 -2.51
C GLN A 260 6.38 -15.34 -3.47
N GLU A 261 6.27 -14.69 -4.62
CA GLU A 261 7.30 -14.67 -5.67
C GLU A 261 8.33 -13.53 -5.52
N ASN A 262 8.19 -12.69 -4.49
CA ASN A 262 9.18 -11.68 -4.11
C ASN A 262 9.45 -10.62 -5.20
N GLN A 263 8.41 -10.16 -5.88
CA GLN A 263 8.52 -9.00 -6.77
C GLN A 263 8.58 -7.74 -5.89
N SER A 264 9.78 -7.42 -5.39
CA SER A 264 10.08 -6.40 -4.36
C SER A 264 9.35 -5.07 -4.54
N PHE A 265 9.26 -4.57 -5.78
CA PHE A 265 8.58 -3.30 -6.10
C PHE A 265 7.07 -3.33 -5.82
N HIS A 266 6.43 -4.49 -5.75
CA HIS A 266 4.98 -4.61 -5.55
C HIS A 266 4.56 -4.93 -4.11
N LEU A 267 5.50 -5.27 -3.23
CA LEU A 267 5.17 -5.70 -1.86
C LEU A 267 4.53 -4.57 -1.04
N HIS A 268 4.97 -3.33 -1.23
CA HIS A 268 4.41 -2.21 -0.50
C HIS A 268 2.96 -1.92 -0.94
N LEU A 269 2.63 -2.12 -2.21
CA LEU A 269 1.26 -2.01 -2.71
C LEU A 269 0.36 -3.13 -2.14
N ALA A 270 0.90 -4.34 -1.98
CA ALA A 270 0.20 -5.43 -1.31
C ALA A 270 -0.06 -5.08 0.17
N ALA A 271 0.94 -4.54 0.88
CA ALA A 271 0.78 -4.07 2.25
C ALA A 271 -0.32 -3.01 2.40
N ILE A 272 -0.40 -2.05 1.46
CA ILE A 272 -1.48 -1.05 1.43
C ILE A 272 -2.84 -1.71 1.16
N ASP A 273 -2.89 -2.73 0.31
CA ASP A 273 -4.12 -3.48 0.06
C ASP A 273 -4.60 -4.22 1.34
N LEU A 274 -3.69 -4.82 2.10
CA LEU A 274 -3.99 -5.45 3.39
C LEU A 274 -4.43 -4.42 4.45
N LEU A 275 -3.87 -3.21 4.43
CA LEU A 275 -4.29 -2.12 5.32
C LEU A 275 -5.73 -1.67 5.05
N MET A 276 -6.14 -1.59 3.78
CA MET A 276 -7.49 -1.15 3.40
C MET A 276 -8.57 -2.20 3.66
N ASP A 277 -8.23 -3.48 3.46
CA ASP A 277 -9.16 -4.60 3.41
C ASP A 277 -10.14 -4.69 4.61
N PRO A 278 -9.70 -4.57 5.89
CA PRO A 278 -10.60 -4.62 7.05
C PRO A 278 -11.62 -3.47 7.10
N HIS A 279 -11.39 -2.39 6.36
CA HIS A 279 -12.23 -1.19 6.40
C HIS A 279 -13.33 -1.20 5.32
N MET A 280 -13.35 -2.22 4.46
CA MET A 280 -14.39 -2.39 3.45
C MET A 280 -15.62 -3.10 4.06
N LYS A 281 -16.82 -2.74 3.61
CA LYS A 281 -18.09 -3.41 4.00
C LYS A 281 -18.07 -4.90 3.69
N LYS A 282 -17.39 -5.27 2.61
CA LYS A 282 -17.10 -6.65 2.23
C LYS A 282 -15.60 -6.78 1.93
N PRO A 283 -14.79 -7.21 2.92
CA PRO A 283 -13.37 -7.49 2.71
C PRO A 283 -13.14 -8.43 1.52
N LEU A 284 -12.02 -8.23 0.84
CA LEU A 284 -11.57 -9.07 -0.27
C LEU A 284 -10.96 -10.38 0.24
N TYR A 285 -10.42 -10.39 1.46
CA TYR A 285 -9.79 -11.53 2.10
C TYR A 285 -10.46 -11.84 3.44
N ASP A 286 -10.53 -13.11 3.81
CA ASP A 286 -10.84 -13.47 5.19
C ASP A 286 -9.69 -13.09 6.13
N GLU A 287 -9.98 -13.04 7.43
CA GLU A 287 -9.02 -12.60 8.44
C GLU A 287 -7.78 -13.49 8.51
N GLN A 288 -7.93 -14.81 8.38
CA GLN A 288 -6.82 -15.76 8.48
C GLN A 288 -5.87 -15.60 7.27
N THR A 289 -6.42 -15.54 6.06
CA THR A 289 -5.65 -15.31 4.83
C THR A 289 -4.95 -13.95 4.87
N ARG A 290 -5.63 -12.90 5.37
CA ARG A 290 -5.02 -11.58 5.56
C ARG A 290 -3.84 -11.61 6.54
N LYS A 291 -4.00 -12.25 7.71
CA LYS A 291 -2.92 -12.41 8.70
C LYS A 291 -1.75 -13.20 8.14
N ALA A 292 -2.01 -14.29 7.41
CA ALA A 292 -0.97 -15.09 6.76
C ALA A 292 -0.17 -14.31 5.70
N MET A 293 -0.86 -13.51 4.88
CA MET A 293 -0.19 -12.63 3.92
C MET A 293 0.66 -11.55 4.61
N ALA A 294 0.13 -10.92 5.67
CA ALA A 294 0.86 -9.92 6.43
C ALA A 294 2.12 -10.51 7.08
N GLN A 295 2.01 -11.70 7.68
CA GLN A 295 3.12 -12.46 8.23
C GLN A 295 4.17 -12.78 7.16
N THR A 296 3.74 -13.22 5.98
CA THR A 296 4.64 -13.50 4.85
C THR A 296 5.41 -12.25 4.40
N LEU A 297 4.75 -11.09 4.38
CA LEU A 297 5.43 -9.81 4.08
C LEU A 297 6.49 -9.50 5.14
N PHE A 298 6.16 -9.66 6.42
CA PHE A 298 7.05 -9.36 7.52
C PHE A 298 8.27 -10.29 7.55
N GLU A 299 8.08 -11.60 7.39
CA GLU A 299 9.18 -12.58 7.33
C GLU A 299 10.17 -12.30 6.19
N ARG A 300 9.69 -11.77 5.07
CA ARG A 300 10.54 -11.39 3.93
C ARG A 300 11.36 -10.15 4.19
N LYS A 301 10.80 -9.20 4.93
CA LYS A 301 11.46 -7.95 5.29
C LYS A 301 11.28 -7.69 6.77
N PRO A 302 12.00 -8.42 7.64
CA PRO A 302 11.81 -8.31 9.09
C PRO A 302 12.17 -6.92 9.62
N TYR A 303 12.93 -6.13 8.86
CA TYR A 303 13.25 -4.73 9.18
C TYR A 303 12.14 -3.72 8.80
N ASN A 304 11.12 -4.13 8.05
CA ASN A 304 10.06 -3.23 7.58
C ASN A 304 8.96 -3.07 8.62
N LEU A 305 8.97 -1.92 9.31
CA LEU A 305 8.04 -1.60 10.39
C LEU A 305 6.56 -1.56 9.96
N PHE A 306 6.27 -1.22 8.70
CA PHE A 306 4.89 -1.26 8.21
C PHE A 306 4.40 -2.70 8.09
N TYR A 307 5.27 -3.62 7.68
CA TYR A 307 4.89 -5.03 7.54
C TYR A 307 4.74 -5.69 8.91
N GLN A 308 5.59 -5.32 9.88
CA GLN A 308 5.39 -5.73 11.28
C GLN A 308 4.03 -5.26 11.80
N TYR A 309 3.65 -4.00 11.58
CA TYR A 309 2.34 -3.48 11.99
C TYR A 309 1.19 -4.32 11.42
N LEU A 310 1.27 -4.72 10.15
CA LEU A 310 0.22 -5.52 9.52
C LEU A 310 0.16 -6.95 10.08
N ALA A 311 1.31 -7.52 10.44
CA ALA A 311 1.41 -8.89 10.94
C ALA A 311 1.02 -9.00 12.42
N GLU A 312 1.51 -8.08 13.25
CA GLU A 312 1.48 -8.17 14.71
C GLU A 312 0.58 -7.11 15.37
N GLY A 313 0.20 -6.06 14.63
CA GLY A 313 -0.52 -4.92 15.18
C GLY A 313 0.39 -3.95 15.97
N PRO A 314 -0.19 -3.08 16.82
CA PRO A 314 0.51 -2.00 17.51
C PRO A 314 1.18 -2.47 18.82
N THR A 315 2.04 -3.49 18.73
CA THR A 315 2.74 -4.09 19.88
C THR A 315 3.72 -3.12 20.55
N ALA A 316 4.07 -3.36 21.81
CA ALA A 316 5.09 -2.56 22.50
C ALA A 316 6.47 -2.71 21.83
N ASP A 317 6.79 -3.91 21.32
CA ASP A 317 8.01 -4.15 20.54
C ASP A 317 8.06 -3.28 19.29
N LEU A 318 6.99 -3.24 18.48
CA LEU A 318 6.93 -2.38 17.31
C LEU A 318 7.16 -0.91 17.68
N LYS A 319 6.57 -0.42 18.78
CA LYS A 319 6.78 0.96 19.26
C LYS A 319 8.24 1.22 19.62
N GLU A 320 8.91 0.29 20.29
CA GLU A 320 10.34 0.36 20.63
C GLU A 320 11.22 0.32 19.37
N ARG A 321 10.88 -0.54 18.40
CA ARG A 321 11.58 -0.61 17.11
C ARG A 321 11.43 0.68 16.31
N ILE A 322 10.28 1.33 16.33
CA ILE A 322 10.09 2.66 15.72
C ILE A 322 11.03 3.68 16.37
N LEU A 323 11.06 3.75 17.71
CA LEU A 323 11.95 4.67 18.44
C LEU A 323 13.43 4.43 18.13
N ARG A 324 13.82 3.16 18.00
CA ARG A 324 15.19 2.74 17.68
C ARG A 324 15.59 3.04 16.23
N LEU A 325 14.70 2.78 15.27
CA LEU A 325 15.02 2.82 13.85
C LEU A 325 14.77 4.17 13.18
N ALA A 326 13.88 4.99 13.74
CA ALA A 326 13.58 6.30 13.18
C ALA A 326 14.82 7.21 13.11
N PRO A 327 14.89 8.10 12.09
CA PRO A 327 15.96 9.08 12.02
C PRO A 327 15.79 10.11 13.13
N THR A 328 16.83 10.31 13.95
CA THR A 328 16.82 11.31 15.03
C THR A 328 17.25 12.70 14.55
N ARG A 329 17.83 12.76 13.35
CA ARG A 329 18.27 13.98 12.67
C ARG A 329 17.74 13.94 11.24
N ARG A 330 17.62 15.10 10.60
CA ARG A 330 17.23 15.22 9.19
C ARG A 330 18.19 14.41 8.31
N PRO A 331 17.70 13.42 7.54
CA PRO A 331 18.52 12.73 6.55
C PRO A 331 19.02 13.68 5.46
N PRO A 332 20.21 13.44 4.89
CA PRO A 332 20.75 14.27 3.81
C PRO A 332 19.93 14.17 2.51
N PHE A 333 19.17 13.09 2.32
CA PHE A 333 18.27 12.90 1.20
C PHE A 333 16.86 12.59 1.73
N LEU A 334 15.84 13.31 1.24
CA LEU A 334 14.43 13.06 1.57
C LEU A 334 13.71 12.47 0.35
N SER A 335 14.28 11.43 -0.22
CA SER A 335 13.94 10.94 -1.56
C SER A 335 12.92 9.82 -1.59
N GLN A 336 12.76 9.09 -0.48
CA GLN A 336 12.03 7.82 -0.49
C GLN A 336 11.25 7.57 0.81
N TRP A 337 10.10 6.92 0.67
CA TRP A 337 9.47 6.21 1.79
C TRP A 337 10.26 4.91 2.02
N VAL A 338 10.97 4.79 3.14
CA VAL A 338 11.96 3.71 3.32
C VAL A 338 11.38 2.31 3.27
N TRP A 339 10.10 2.15 3.63
CA TRP A 339 9.41 0.86 3.56
C TRP A 339 8.93 0.49 2.14
N GLU A 340 9.00 1.41 1.17
CA GLU A 340 8.63 1.16 -0.24
C GLU A 340 9.70 0.31 -0.96
N ARG A 341 10.97 0.40 -0.52
CA ARG A 341 12.13 -0.15 -1.23
C ARG A 341 12.86 -1.24 -0.46
N GLU A 342 13.66 -1.99 -1.20
CA GLU A 342 14.73 -2.79 -0.62
C GLU A 342 15.87 -1.88 -0.14
N ILE A 343 16.58 -2.34 0.89
CA ILE A 343 17.89 -1.81 1.22
C ILE A 343 18.78 -2.05 -0.01
N PRO A 344 19.40 -1.00 -0.61
CA PRO A 344 20.25 -1.19 -1.77
C PRO A 344 21.39 -2.18 -1.48
N ASP A 345 21.75 -3.03 -2.46
CA ASP A 345 22.85 -4.00 -2.32
C ASP A 345 24.15 -3.36 -1.83
N ARG A 346 24.43 -2.12 -2.27
CA ARG A 346 25.60 -1.35 -1.82
C ARG A 346 25.62 -1.12 -0.31
N ASP A 347 24.44 -0.98 0.30
CA ASP A 347 24.26 -0.68 1.71
C ASP A 347 24.24 -1.97 2.53
N LEU A 348 23.66 -3.05 2.01
CA LEU A 348 23.77 -4.40 2.58
C LEU A 348 25.23 -4.88 2.70
N LYS A 349 26.03 -4.67 1.64
CA LYS A 349 27.44 -5.10 1.60
C LYS A 349 28.30 -4.46 2.71
N LYS A 350 27.97 -3.25 3.19
CA LYS A 350 28.67 -2.60 4.31
C LYS A 350 28.60 -3.38 5.62
N PHE A 351 27.57 -4.23 5.76
CA PHE A 351 27.32 -5.06 6.93
C PHE A 351 27.64 -6.55 6.68
N GLY A 352 28.29 -6.87 5.56
CA GLY A 352 28.58 -8.25 5.17
C GLY A 352 27.33 -9.06 4.79
N LEU A 353 26.30 -8.38 4.28
CA LEU A 353 25.04 -9.01 3.84
C LEU A 353 24.97 -9.08 2.30
N THR A 354 24.27 -10.08 1.80
CA THR A 354 23.95 -10.28 0.37
C THR A 354 22.45 -10.44 0.18
N SER A 355 21.86 -9.80 -0.81
CA SER A 355 20.42 -9.86 -1.08
C SER A 355 19.91 -11.30 -1.19
N GLY A 356 18.92 -11.67 -0.36
CA GLY A 356 18.39 -13.03 -0.30
C GLY A 356 17.83 -13.40 1.08
N PRO A 357 17.19 -14.58 1.20
CA PRO A 357 16.64 -15.08 2.47
C PRO A 357 17.75 -15.53 3.43
N GLY A 358 17.42 -15.68 4.72
CA GLY A 358 18.32 -16.25 5.73
C GLY A 358 19.44 -15.31 6.22
N GLN A 359 19.29 -14.01 5.98
CA GLN A 359 20.20 -13.00 6.52
C GLN A 359 20.03 -12.84 8.04
N ASP A 360 21.13 -12.51 8.72
CA ASP A 360 21.15 -12.16 10.13
C ASP A 360 20.24 -10.94 10.40
N PRO A 361 19.14 -11.10 11.19
CA PRO A 361 18.19 -10.03 11.45
C PRO A 361 18.81 -8.79 12.09
N GLU A 362 19.82 -8.95 12.96
CA GLU A 362 20.46 -7.83 13.65
C GLU A 362 21.27 -6.97 12.68
N LYS A 363 22.02 -7.62 11.77
CA LYS A 363 22.76 -6.92 10.72
C LYS A 363 21.81 -6.25 9.73
N LEU A 364 20.70 -6.89 9.41
CA LEU A 364 19.65 -6.32 8.56
C LEU A 364 19.07 -5.05 9.17
N GLU A 365 18.75 -5.05 10.47
CA GLU A 365 18.29 -3.84 11.17
C GLU A 365 19.34 -2.73 11.16
N LYS A 366 20.62 -3.05 11.36
CA LYS A 366 21.70 -2.06 11.27
C LYS A 366 21.83 -1.47 9.86
N ALA A 367 21.73 -2.31 8.84
CA ALA A 367 21.72 -1.87 7.45
C ALA A 367 20.51 -0.98 7.14
N PHE A 368 19.33 -1.37 7.61
CA PHE A 368 18.11 -0.57 7.48
C PHE A 368 18.24 0.77 8.20
N LYS A 369 18.76 0.81 9.44
CA LYS A 369 19.01 2.05 10.18
C LYS A 369 19.91 3.00 9.40
N SER A 370 21.01 2.47 8.85
CA SER A 370 21.93 3.26 8.03
C SER A 370 21.25 3.80 6.77
N PHE A 371 20.35 3.04 6.16
CA PHE A 371 19.57 3.47 5.00
C PHE A 371 18.54 4.55 5.38
N VAL A 372 17.84 4.38 6.49
CA VAL A 372 16.89 5.35 7.04
C VAL A 372 17.56 6.70 7.33
N ASP A 373 18.72 6.68 7.96
CA ASP A 373 19.48 7.90 8.26
C ASP A 373 19.99 8.63 7.00
N LEU A 374 20.03 7.94 5.86
CA LEU A 374 20.47 8.49 4.59
C LEU A 374 19.32 9.06 3.76
N GLU A 375 18.23 8.31 3.61
CA GLU A 375 17.22 8.55 2.56
C GLU A 375 15.77 8.76 3.06
N SER A 376 15.50 8.64 4.36
CA SER A 376 14.14 8.71 4.89
C SER A 376 13.49 10.08 4.69
N MET A 377 12.22 10.06 4.29
CA MET A 377 11.41 11.27 4.12
C MET A 377 10.84 11.83 5.43
N GLY A 378 10.95 11.10 6.54
CA GLY A 378 10.26 11.40 7.80
C GLY A 378 8.75 11.12 7.77
N TRP A 379 8.06 11.35 6.64
CA TRP A 379 6.63 11.05 6.48
C TRP A 379 6.30 9.56 6.61
N ASP A 380 7.21 8.69 6.20
CA ASP A 380 7.18 7.25 6.42
C ASP A 380 7.05 6.90 7.90
N PHE A 381 7.87 7.49 8.76
CA PHE A 381 7.78 7.27 10.21
C PHE A 381 6.61 8.01 10.85
N VAL A 382 6.26 9.22 10.40
CA VAL A 382 5.04 9.91 10.88
C VAL A 382 3.81 9.04 10.63
N PHE A 383 3.71 8.43 9.44
CA PHE A 383 2.63 7.51 9.10
C PHE A 383 2.57 6.31 10.05
N ILE A 384 3.69 5.60 10.26
CA ILE A 384 3.71 4.42 11.13
C ILE A 384 3.45 4.78 12.60
N ILE A 385 4.01 5.90 13.08
CA ILE A 385 3.70 6.42 14.42
C ILE A 385 2.19 6.67 14.55
N ASP A 386 1.59 7.31 13.55
CA ASP A 386 0.17 7.64 13.56
C ASP A 386 -0.74 6.39 13.55
N LEU A 387 -0.25 5.25 13.05
CA LEU A 387 -0.95 3.95 13.12
C LEU A 387 -0.89 3.31 14.51
N VAL A 388 0.21 3.46 15.25
CA VAL A 388 0.41 2.72 16.52
C VAL A 388 0.08 3.53 17.77
N VAL A 389 0.16 4.86 17.71
CA VAL A 389 -0.01 5.72 18.89
C VAL A 389 -1.45 5.72 19.35
N GLY A 390 -1.63 5.42 20.64
CA GLY A 390 -2.95 5.30 21.28
C GLY A 390 -3.68 3.99 20.93
N GLN A 391 -3.07 3.11 20.13
CA GLN A 391 -3.59 1.78 19.85
C GLN A 391 -2.95 0.75 20.76
N ARG A 392 -3.67 -0.35 21.01
CA ARG A 392 -3.24 -1.52 21.79
C ARG A 392 -3.54 -2.78 20.98
N PRO A 393 -2.76 -3.87 21.14
CA PRO A 393 -3.13 -5.15 20.57
C PRO A 393 -4.45 -5.62 21.18
N ASP A 394 -5.28 -6.30 20.39
CA ASP A 394 -6.48 -6.95 20.92
C ASP A 394 -6.06 -8.00 21.96
N PRO A 395 -6.72 -8.07 23.13
CA PRO A 395 -6.45 -9.12 24.10
C PRO A 395 -6.83 -10.47 23.47
N THR A 396 -5.81 -11.26 23.08
CA THR A 396 -5.96 -12.61 22.53
C THR A 396 -6.34 -13.63 23.59
#